data_AF-A0A1F4XF18-F1
#
_entry.id   AF-A0A1F4XF18-F1
#
_cell.length_a   1.000
_cell.length_b   1.000
_cell.length_c   1.000
_cell.angle_alpha   90.00
_cell.angle_beta   90.00
_cell.angle_gamma   90.00
#
_symmetry.space_group_name_H-M   'P 1'
#
loop_
_entity.id
_entity.type
_entity.pdbx_description
1 polymer ?
#
loop_
_entity_poly.entity_id
_entity_poly.type
_entity_poly.pdbx_seq_one_letter_code
_entity_poly.pdbx_strand_id
1 'polypeptide(L)'
;MKHHLYQFIRYGAIGVLNTLLSFGIFNFFIFVSGVTQGLLVTLFSAVTFAVVITHSFFWNKYFVFNSHDRALAHKEYIRFFVLTGTVALVNVGVISLLVNGIGAPQGISPHLWANIAVLITIPISVCGNFMGYKFLVFKDQKFL
;
A
#
# COMPACT_ATOMS: atom_id res chain seq x y z
N MET A 1 -16.06 -4.92 -19.48
CA MET A 1 -15.73 -3.53 -19.05
C MET A 1 -16.32 -3.17 -17.68
N LYS A 2 -17.62 -3.38 -17.41
CA LYS A 2 -18.26 -3.06 -16.10
C LYS A 2 -17.61 -3.75 -14.89
N HIS A 3 -17.12 -4.98 -15.05
CA HIS A 3 -16.49 -5.74 -13.96
C HIS A 3 -15.17 -5.12 -13.47
N HIS A 4 -14.39 -4.48 -14.36
CA HIS A 4 -13.09 -3.90 -13.98
C HIS A 4 -13.23 -2.57 -13.25
N LEU A 5 -14.21 -1.75 -13.63
CA LEU A 5 -14.52 -0.52 -12.90
C LEU A 5 -14.98 -0.86 -11.48
N TYR A 6 -15.78 -1.92 -11.32
CA TYR A 6 -16.24 -2.38 -10.02
C TYR A 6 -15.09 -2.90 -9.13
N GLN A 7 -14.18 -3.70 -9.71
CA GLN A 7 -12.95 -4.13 -9.02
C GLN A 7 -12.09 -2.93 -8.60
N PHE A 8 -11.96 -1.92 -9.46
CA PHE A 8 -11.22 -0.70 -9.15
C PHE A 8 -11.86 0.11 -8.01
N ILE A 9 -13.19 0.24 -8.00
CA ILE A 9 -13.91 0.91 -6.91
C ILE A 9 -13.75 0.15 -5.58
N ARG A 10 -13.93 -1.18 -5.58
CA ARG A 10 -13.70 -2.01 -4.39
C ARG A 10 -12.25 -1.90 -3.92
N TYR A 11 -11.29 -1.94 -4.84
CA TYR A 11 -9.88 -1.73 -4.54
C TYR A 11 -9.63 -0.37 -3.87
N GLY A 12 -10.21 0.70 -4.41
CA GLY A 12 -10.15 2.04 -3.80
C GLY A 12 -10.72 2.06 -2.37
N ALA A 13 -11.86 1.41 -2.14
CA ALA A 13 -12.44 1.28 -0.80
C ALA A 13 -11.53 0.53 0.18
N ILE A 14 -10.89 -0.56 -0.26
CA ILE A 14 -9.88 -1.26 0.55
C ILE A 14 -8.67 -0.38 0.82
N GLY A 15 -8.27 0.47 -0.15
CA GLY A 15 -7.23 1.47 0.04
C GLY A 15 -7.55 2.46 1.17
N VAL A 16 -8.78 3.00 1.18
CA VAL A 16 -9.24 3.88 2.27
C VAL A 16 -9.24 3.15 3.62
N LEU A 17 -9.75 1.91 3.66
CA LEU A 17 -9.77 1.10 4.87
C LEU A 17 -8.35 0.83 5.41
N ASN A 18 -7.41 0.50 4.53
CA ASN A 18 -6.01 0.29 4.89
C ASN A 18 -5.36 1.54 5.47
N THR A 19 -5.66 2.72 4.91
CA THR A 19 -5.19 4.00 5.44
C THR A 19 -5.72 4.21 6.86
N LEU A 20 -7.03 4.05 7.07
CA LEU A 20 -7.64 4.20 8.40
C LEU A 20 -7.06 3.21 9.42
N LEU A 21 -6.86 1.94 9.04
CA LEU A 21 -6.24 0.93 9.90
C LEU A 21 -4.79 1.27 10.23
N SER A 22 -4.02 1.74 9.24
CA SER A 22 -2.64 2.17 9.46
C SER A 22 -2.57 3.29 10.49
N PHE A 23 -3.38 4.34 10.32
CA PHE A 23 -3.48 5.41 11.29
C PHE A 23 -3.91 4.91 12.67
N GLY A 24 -4.96 4.07 12.75
CA GLY A 24 -5.48 3.56 14.02
C GLY A 24 -4.46 2.72 14.80
N ILE A 25 -3.84 1.72 14.14
CA ILE A 25 -2.89 0.80 14.78
C ILE A 25 -1.61 1.55 15.19
N PHE A 26 -1.08 2.39 14.31
CA PHE A 26 0.14 3.15 14.62
C PHE A 26 -0.06 4.11 15.79
N ASN A 27 -1.17 4.87 15.80
CA ASN A 27 -1.48 5.77 16.90
C ASN A 27 -1.80 5.02 18.20
N PHE A 28 -2.40 3.83 18.12
CA PHE A 28 -2.59 2.96 19.28
C PHE A 28 -1.24 2.57 19.91
N PHE A 29 -0.25 2.19 19.11
CA PHE A 29 1.10 1.89 19.63
C PHE A 29 1.76 3.11 20.28
N ILE A 30 1.66 4.29 19.67
CA ILE A 30 2.17 5.53 20.25
C ILE A 30 1.46 5.83 21.57
N PHE A 31 0.14 5.73 21.61
CA PHE A 31 -0.67 6.02 22.79
C PHE A 31 -0.32 5.10 23.97
N VAL A 32 -0.18 3.79 23.73
CA VAL A 32 0.12 2.81 24.78
C VAL A 32 1.57 2.90 25.27
N SER A 33 2.51 3.18 24.38
CA SER A 33 3.94 3.22 24.73
C SER A 33 4.45 4.58 25.21
N GLY A 34 3.78 5.68 24.83
CA GLY A 34 4.25 7.05 25.02
C GLY A 34 5.45 7.44 24.14
N VAL A 35 5.88 6.58 23.21
CA VAL A 35 7.10 6.80 22.41
C VAL A 35 6.76 7.38 21.03
N THR A 36 7.35 8.53 20.71
CA THR A 36 7.08 9.29 19.47
C THR A 36 8.29 9.41 18.54
N GLN A 37 9.47 8.94 18.95
CA GLN A 37 10.69 8.96 18.14
C GLN A 37 11.63 7.78 18.44
N GLY A 38 12.58 7.53 17.52
CA GLY A 38 13.61 6.50 17.67
C GLY A 38 13.22 5.13 17.12
N LEU A 39 14.08 4.13 17.38
CA LEU A 39 13.98 2.78 16.80
C LEU A 39 12.64 2.09 17.09
N LEU A 40 12.07 2.33 18.27
CA LEU A 40 10.80 1.72 18.66
C LEU A 40 9.63 2.19 17.78
N VAL A 41 9.63 3.45 17.34
CA VAL A 41 8.62 3.97 16.40
C VAL A 41 8.76 3.34 15.01
N THR A 42 9.99 3.09 14.57
CA THR A 42 10.24 2.33 13.34
C THR A 42 9.66 0.91 13.45
N LEU A 43 9.82 0.26 14.60
CA LEU A 43 9.21 -1.05 14.86
C LEU A 43 7.67 -0.97 14.85
N PHE A 44 7.07 0.05 15.45
CA PHE A 44 5.61 0.25 15.41
C PHE A 44 5.10 0.41 13.97
N SER A 45 5.81 1.19 13.15
CA SER A 45 5.48 1.35 11.74
C SER A 45 5.61 0.03 10.97
N ALA A 46 6.65 -0.76 11.24
CA ALA A 46 6.87 -2.04 10.58
C ALA A 46 5.78 -3.06 10.94
N VAL A 47 5.42 -3.16 12.22
CA VAL A 47 4.33 -4.04 12.68
C VAL A 47 2.98 -3.58 12.12
N THR A 48 2.71 -2.27 12.15
CA THR A 48 1.50 -1.69 11.55
C THR A 48 1.41 -2.06 10.07
N PHE A 49 2.49 -1.87 9.31
CA PHE A 49 2.56 -2.23 7.91
C PHE A 49 2.28 -3.72 7.68
N ALA A 50 2.88 -4.61 8.48
CA ALA A 50 2.66 -6.05 8.38
C ALA A 50 1.19 -6.43 8.62
N VAL A 51 0.55 -5.87 9.65
CA VAL A 51 -0.87 -6.13 9.93
C VAL A 51 -1.75 -5.61 8.79
N VAL A 52 -1.52 -4.38 8.33
CA VAL A 52 -2.31 -3.74 7.28
C VAL A 52 -2.14 -4.47 5.94
N ILE A 53 -0.93 -4.89 5.56
CA ILE A 53 -0.71 -5.57 4.28
C ILE A 53 -1.30 -6.98 4.28
N THR A 54 -1.24 -7.71 5.40
CA THR A 54 -1.88 -9.02 5.52
C THR A 54 -3.40 -8.89 5.46
N HIS A 55 -3.98 -7.94 6.18
CA HIS A 55 -5.40 -7.62 6.09
C HIS A 55 -5.81 -7.24 4.66
N SER A 56 -5.03 -6.37 4.01
CA SER A 56 -5.23 -5.93 2.63
C SER A 56 -5.24 -7.10 1.64
N PHE A 57 -4.35 -8.08 1.82
CA PHE A 57 -4.31 -9.26 0.96
C PHE A 57 -5.64 -10.02 0.99
N PHE A 58 -6.19 -10.29 2.18
CA PHE A 58 -7.43 -11.07 2.29
C PHE A 58 -8.63 -10.33 1.70
N TRP A 59 -8.74 -9.02 1.93
CA TRP A 59 -9.79 -8.21 1.30
C TRP A 59 -9.63 -8.13 -0.21
N ASN A 60 -8.41 -7.94 -0.72
CA ASN A 60 -8.18 -7.96 -2.14
C ASN A 60 -8.53 -9.31 -2.75
N LYS A 61 -8.02 -10.40 -2.16
CA LYS A 61 -8.26 -11.76 -2.63
C LYS A 61 -9.76 -12.12 -2.66
N TYR A 62 -10.44 -12.05 -1.51
CA TYR A 62 -11.80 -12.58 -1.39
C TYR A 62 -12.88 -11.59 -1.81
N PHE A 63 -12.69 -10.29 -1.55
CA PHE A 63 -13.72 -9.28 -1.81
C PHE A 63 -13.50 -8.53 -3.13
N VAL A 64 -12.28 -8.12 -3.45
CA VAL A 64 -12.03 -7.38 -4.71
C VAL A 64 -12.03 -8.32 -5.91
N PHE A 65 -11.25 -9.41 -5.81
CA PHE A 65 -11.01 -10.32 -6.93
C PHE A 65 -11.82 -11.62 -6.85
N ASN A 66 -12.54 -11.89 -5.76
CA ASN A 66 -13.32 -13.12 -5.53
C ASN A 66 -12.52 -14.42 -5.76
N SER A 67 -11.21 -14.42 -5.47
CA SER A 67 -10.35 -15.61 -5.57
C SER A 67 -10.52 -16.48 -4.33
N HIS A 68 -11.10 -17.68 -4.50
CA HIS A 68 -11.42 -18.61 -3.40
C HIS A 68 -10.53 -19.86 -3.36
N ASP A 69 -9.59 -20.00 -4.30
CA ASP A 69 -8.70 -21.15 -4.32
C ASP A 69 -7.74 -21.11 -3.13
N ARG A 70 -7.89 -22.09 -2.22
CA ARG A 70 -7.06 -22.21 -1.02
C ARG A 70 -5.69 -22.80 -1.33
N ALA A 71 -5.57 -23.67 -2.33
CA ALA A 71 -4.29 -24.28 -2.70
C ALA A 71 -3.29 -23.24 -3.20
N LEU A 72 -3.78 -22.17 -3.85
CA LEU A 72 -2.96 -21.07 -4.35
C LEU A 72 -2.73 -19.94 -3.34
N ALA A 73 -3.41 -19.95 -2.19
CA ALA A 73 -3.43 -18.81 -1.27
C ALA A 73 -2.05 -18.36 -0.79
N HIS A 74 -1.17 -19.31 -0.46
CA HIS A 74 0.19 -18.99 -0.01
C HIS A 74 1.02 -18.35 -1.13
N LYS A 75 0.94 -18.89 -2.35
CA LYS A 75 1.64 -18.37 -3.53
C LYS A 75 1.13 -16.98 -3.93
N GLU A 76 -0.19 -16.78 -3.89
CA GLU A 76 -0.81 -15.47 -4.12
C GLU A 76 -0.38 -14.46 -3.06
N TYR A 77 -0.30 -14.86 -1.78
CA TYR A 77 0.17 -13.98 -0.71
C TYR A 77 1.62 -13.53 -0.94
N ILE A 78 2.52 -14.46 -1.26
CA ILE A 78 3.93 -14.12 -1.56
C ILE A 78 4.00 -13.18 -2.75
N ARG A 79 3.28 -13.47 -3.84
CA ARG A 79 3.24 -12.60 -5.03
C ARG A 79 2.69 -11.21 -4.71
N PHE A 80 1.62 -11.14 -3.92
CA PHE A 80 1.03 -9.90 -3.46
C PHE A 80 2.04 -9.11 -2.65
N PHE A 81 2.62 -9.72 -1.62
CA PHE A 81 3.59 -9.08 -0.74
C PHE A 81 4.82 -8.57 -1.51
N VAL A 82 5.39 -9.38 -2.39
CA VAL A 82 6.53 -8.99 -3.22
C VAL A 82 6.16 -7.81 -4.11
N LEU A 83 5.02 -7.88 -4.81
CA LEU A 83 4.57 -6.80 -5.69
C LEU A 83 4.32 -5.49 -4.92
N THR A 84 3.53 -5.53 -3.85
CA THR A 84 3.23 -4.36 -3.02
C THR A 84 4.51 -3.80 -2.40
N GLY A 85 5.41 -4.68 -1.95
CA GLY A 85 6.72 -4.32 -1.42
C GLY A 85 7.58 -3.61 -2.46
N THR A 86 7.64 -4.13 -3.69
CA THR A 86 8.36 -3.48 -4.80
C THR A 86 7.77 -2.11 -5.12
N VAL A 87 6.45 -1.98 -5.21
CA VAL A 87 5.79 -0.69 -5.44
C VAL A 87 6.10 0.31 -4.31
N ALA A 88 6.08 -0.15 -3.06
CA ALA A 88 6.45 0.68 -1.92
C ALA A 88 7.92 1.14 -1.98
N LEU A 89 8.85 0.25 -2.37
CA LEU A 89 10.27 0.61 -2.55
C LEU A 89 10.45 1.63 -3.67
N VAL A 90 9.73 1.48 -4.78
CA VAL A 90 9.73 2.47 -5.88
C VAL A 90 9.25 3.83 -5.36
N ASN A 91 8.17 3.87 -4.58
CA ASN A 91 7.68 5.13 -4.01
C ASN A 91 8.71 5.79 -3.09
N VAL A 92 9.37 5.02 -2.22
CA VAL A 92 10.44 5.53 -1.36
C VAL A 92 11.59 6.11 -2.19
N GLY A 93 11.98 5.41 -3.27
CA GLY A 93 12.98 5.90 -4.21
C GLY A 93 12.59 7.21 -4.88
N VAL A 94 11.34 7.31 -5.38
CA VAL A 94 10.81 8.54 -6.00
C VAL A 94 10.77 9.69 -5.01
N ILE A 95 10.26 9.46 -3.79
CA ILE A 95 10.21 10.50 -2.75
C ILE A 95 11.64 10.94 -2.39
N SER A 96 12.57 10.01 -2.20
CA SER A 96 13.96 10.34 -1.89
C SER A 96 14.63 11.13 -3.01
N LEU A 97 14.40 10.77 -4.27
CA LEU A 97 14.92 11.53 -5.41
C LEU A 97 14.36 12.96 -5.45
N LEU A 98 13.05 13.12 -5.28
CA LEU A 98 12.41 14.44 -5.29
C LEU A 98 12.84 15.31 -4.11
N VAL A 99 12.84 14.77 -2.90
CA VAL A 99 13.10 15.53 -1.67
C VAL A 99 14.59 15.75 -1.42
N ASN A 100 15.41 14.71 -1.55
CA ASN A 100 16.83 14.77 -1.20
C ASN A 100 17.73 15.00 -2.42
N GLY A 101 17.33 14.54 -3.61
CA GLY A 101 18.13 14.69 -4.83
C GLY A 101 17.88 16.03 -5.54
N ILE A 102 16.60 16.34 -5.81
CA ILE A 102 16.20 17.58 -6.51
C ILE A 102 16.09 18.74 -5.52
N GLY A 103 15.55 18.48 -4.32
CA GLY A 103 15.30 19.51 -3.32
C GLY A 103 14.04 20.33 -3.61
N ALA A 104 13.62 21.12 -2.62
CA ALA A 104 12.44 21.97 -2.76
C ALA A 104 12.71 23.14 -3.74
N PRO A 105 11.84 23.38 -4.74
CA PRO A 105 11.95 24.55 -5.60
C PRO A 105 11.87 25.87 -4.81
N GLN A 106 12.47 26.94 -5.36
CA GLN A 106 12.38 28.27 -4.74
C GLN A 106 10.91 28.70 -4.59
N GLY A 107 10.57 29.25 -3.41
CA GLY A 107 9.20 29.65 -3.07
C GLY A 107 8.30 28.54 -2.54
N ILE A 108 8.77 27.29 -2.51
CA ILE A 108 8.04 26.15 -1.92
C ILE A 108 8.75 25.73 -0.64
N SER A 109 8.00 25.63 0.47
CA SER A 109 8.59 25.15 1.73
C SER A 109 8.95 23.66 1.65
N PRO A 110 10.02 23.20 2.33
CA PRO A 110 10.40 21.79 2.34
C PRO A 110 9.27 20.86 2.78
N HIS A 111 8.45 21.31 3.73
CA HIS A 111 7.27 20.57 4.20
C HIS A 111 6.23 20.41 3.08
N LEU A 112 5.92 21.47 2.35
CA LEU A 112 4.97 21.41 1.23
C LEU A 112 5.51 20.52 0.10
N TRP A 113 6.80 20.65 -0.21
CA TRP A 113 7.46 19.83 -1.24
C TRP A 113 7.42 18.33 -0.90
N ALA A 114 7.69 17.95 0.35
CA ALA A 114 7.61 16.56 0.80
C ALA A 114 6.20 15.97 0.60
N ASN A 115 5.15 16.75 0.88
CA ASN A 115 3.77 16.34 0.64
C ASN A 115 3.46 16.19 -0.87
N ILE A 116 3.94 17.12 -1.71
CA ILE A 116 3.82 17.02 -3.17
C ILE A 116 4.51 15.76 -3.69
N ALA A 117 5.71 15.44 -3.19
CA ALA A 117 6.44 14.23 -3.55
C ALA A 117 5.63 12.97 -3.21
N VAL A 118 5.00 12.92 -2.04
CA VAL A 118 4.10 11.82 -1.66
C VAL A 118 2.90 11.74 -2.61
N LEU A 119 2.25 12.86 -2.95
CA LEU A 119 1.11 12.88 -3.87
C LEU A 119 1.45 12.33 -5.26
N ILE A 120 2.65 12.62 -5.78
CA ILE A 120 3.15 12.09 -7.07
C ILE A 120 3.25 10.56 -7.05
N THR A 121 3.47 9.94 -5.89
CA THR A 121 3.55 8.47 -5.78
C THR A 121 2.18 7.77 -5.77
N ILE A 122 1.08 8.50 -5.55
CA ILE A 122 -0.26 7.89 -5.47
C ILE A 122 -0.66 7.21 -6.78
N PRO A 123 -0.55 7.84 -7.97
CA PRO A 123 -0.86 7.18 -9.24
C PRO A 123 0.02 5.94 -9.51
N ILE A 124 1.31 6.03 -9.17
CA ILE A 124 2.26 4.90 -9.31
C ILE A 124 1.78 3.72 -8.46
N SER A 125 1.41 3.99 -7.22
CA SER A 125 0.90 3.00 -6.28
C SER A 125 -0.38 2.35 -6.77
N VAL A 126 -1.34 3.18 -7.20
CA VAL A 126 -2.67 2.71 -7.63
C VAL A 126 -2.53 1.86 -8.88
N CYS A 127 -1.83 2.35 -9.90
CA CYS A 127 -1.65 1.62 -11.15
C CYS A 127 -0.80 0.35 -10.97
N GLY A 128 0.36 0.47 -10.32
CA GLY A 128 1.27 -0.65 -10.11
C GLY A 128 0.65 -1.79 -9.31
N ASN A 129 0.00 -1.46 -8.18
CA ASN A 129 -0.67 -2.47 -7.36
C ASN A 129 -1.89 -3.05 -8.07
N PHE A 130 -2.80 -2.22 -8.61
CA PHE A 130 -4.02 -2.74 -9.24
C PHE A 130 -3.72 -3.63 -10.45
N MET A 131 -2.85 -3.17 -11.35
CA MET A 131 -2.46 -3.95 -12.53
C MET A 131 -1.70 -5.21 -12.13
N GLY A 132 -0.75 -5.12 -11.21
CA GLY A 132 0.02 -6.27 -10.77
C GLY A 132 -0.85 -7.30 -10.03
N TYR A 133 -1.79 -6.89 -9.18
CA TYR A 133 -2.72 -7.81 -8.52
C TYR A 133 -3.54 -8.56 -9.56
N LYS A 134 -4.13 -7.83 -10.52
CA LYS A 134 -4.98 -8.42 -11.55
C LYS A 134 -4.21 -9.37 -12.48
N PHE A 135 -3.04 -8.97 -12.96
CA PHE A 135 -2.36 -9.67 -14.06
C PHE A 135 -1.22 -10.59 -13.63
N LEU A 136 -0.69 -10.43 -12.41
CA LEU A 136 0.45 -11.21 -11.91
C LEU A 136 0.09 -12.05 -10.69
N VAL A 137 -0.66 -11.48 -9.74
CA VAL A 137 -1.01 -12.17 -8.50
C VAL A 137 -2.16 -13.16 -8.75
N PHE A 138 -3.27 -12.69 -9.30
CA PHE A 138 -4.51 -13.44 -9.46
C PHE A 138 -4.76 -13.92 -10.92
N LYS A 139 -3.68 -14.09 -11.69
CA LYS A 139 -3.71 -14.41 -13.14
C LYS A 139 -4.44 -15.71 -13.50
N ASP A 140 -4.40 -16.70 -12.60
CA ASP A 140 -4.84 -18.08 -12.86
C ASP A 140 -6.34 -18.31 -12.57
N GLN A 141 -7.11 -17.25 -12.29
CA GLN A 141 -8.53 -17.35 -11.91
C GLN A 141 -9.42 -17.21 -13.16
N LYS A 142 -10.11 -18.29 -13.55
CA LYS A 142 -11.27 -18.19 -14.45
C LYS A 142 -12.38 -17.49 -13.67
N PHE A 143 -12.66 -16.24 -14.03
CA PHE A 143 -13.87 -15.55 -13.57
C PHE A 143 -15.07 -16.28 -14.19
N LEU A 144 -15.63 -17.25 -13.45
CA LEU A 144 -16.90 -17.90 -13.76
C LEU A 144 -18.05 -16.91 -13.51
#